data_AF-A0A8T1B403-F1
#
_entry.id   AF-A0A8T1B403-F1
#
_cell.length_a   1.000
_cell.length_b   1.000
_cell.length_c   1.000
_cell.angle_alpha   90.00
_cell.angle_beta   90.00
_cell.angle_gamma   90.00
#
_symmetry.space_group_name_H-M   'P 1'
#
loop_
_entity.id
_entity.type
_entity.pdbx_description
1 polymer ?
#
loop_
_entity_poly.entity_id
_entity_poly.type
_entity_poly.pdbx_seq_one_letter_code
_entity_poly.pdbx_strand_id
1 'polypeptide(L)'
;MHANNGTVAENWIIERGGWQLDRVNKAFGYMLGTTQADQQVSRVLSSWEPKEGARLPSLSALENPILGRAMKMKAVLFASTVTFSDQSLNLDEDVADVLVATLFLHYPDMLRFCDSSPFVVKMREAMVARSIGESEVLAWSSTIGR
;
A
#
# COMPACT_ATOMS: atom_id res chain seq x y z
N MET A 1 -7.60 -8.73 30.63
CA MET A 1 -6.53 -9.18 29.73
C MET A 1 -7.17 -10.17 28.76
N HIS A 2 -7.54 -9.73 27.56
CA HIS A 2 -8.27 -10.56 26.58
C HIS A 2 -7.75 -10.31 25.15
N ALA A 3 -6.45 -10.54 24.96
CA ALA A 3 -5.86 -10.69 23.64
C ALA A 3 -5.27 -12.11 23.57
N ASN A 4 -6.12 -13.15 23.59
CA ASN A 4 -5.64 -14.54 23.54
C ASN A 4 -5.86 -15.22 22.18
N ASN A 5 -6.19 -14.46 21.15
CA ASN A 5 -6.50 -15.02 19.85
C ASN A 5 -6.31 -14.02 18.71
N GLY A 6 -5.52 -12.94 18.90
CA GLY A 6 -5.15 -11.98 17.85
C GLY A 6 -6.32 -11.28 17.15
N THR A 7 -7.54 -11.37 17.70
CA THR A 7 -8.69 -10.56 17.30
C THR A 7 -8.74 -9.35 18.21
N VAL A 8 -8.79 -8.15 17.63
CA VAL A 8 -9.08 -6.93 18.39
C VAL A 8 -10.55 -7.01 18.80
N ALA A 9 -10.82 -7.17 20.09
CA ALA A 9 -12.19 -7.10 20.58
C ALA A 9 -12.64 -5.62 20.57
N GLU A 10 -13.83 -5.32 20.05
CA GLU A 10 -14.35 -3.95 19.89
C GLU A 10 -14.38 -3.17 21.21
N ASN A 11 -14.60 -3.88 22.33
CA ASN A 11 -14.53 -3.33 23.69
C ASN A 11 -13.14 -2.77 24.05
N TRP A 12 -12.05 -3.29 23.49
CA TRP A 12 -10.70 -2.75 23.70
C TRP A 12 -10.55 -1.33 23.12
N ILE A 13 -11.16 -1.05 21.97
CA ILE A 13 -11.10 0.27 21.32
C ILE A 13 -11.84 1.30 22.19
N ILE A 14 -13.01 0.93 22.72
CA ILE A 14 -13.85 1.79 23.56
C ILE A 14 -13.19 2.05 24.94
N GLU A 15 -12.57 1.04 25.55
CA GLU A 15 -11.95 1.15 26.87
C GLU A 15 -10.60 1.90 26.89
N ARG A 16 -10.03 2.26 25.72
CA ARG A 16 -8.78 3.05 25.63
C ARG A 16 -8.92 4.49 26.14
N GLY A 17 -10.09 5.09 26.03
CA GLY A 17 -10.34 6.46 26.52
C GLY A 17 -10.57 6.55 28.04
N GLY A 18 -10.78 5.40 28.69
CA GLY A 18 -11.02 5.32 30.13
C GLY A 18 -9.73 5.32 30.94
N TRP A 19 -9.30 6.50 31.39
CA TRP A 19 -8.19 6.69 32.33
C TRP A 19 -8.64 6.37 33.76
N GLN A 20 -8.92 5.11 34.06
CA GLN A 20 -8.97 4.67 35.45
C GLN A 20 -7.54 4.34 35.91
N LEU A 21 -7.04 5.16 36.84
CA LEU A 21 -5.66 5.20 37.35
C LEU A 21 -5.29 3.99 38.24
N ASP A 22 -6.26 3.15 38.59
CA ASP A 22 -6.12 2.07 39.56
C ASP A 22 -5.38 0.83 39.01
N ARG A 23 -5.12 0.77 37.70
CA ARG A 23 -4.43 -0.35 37.07
C ARG A 23 -3.12 0.09 36.45
N VAL A 24 -2.05 0.11 37.25
CA VAL A 24 -0.65 0.23 36.79
C VAL A 24 -0.33 -0.73 35.63
N ASN A 25 -1.01 -1.89 35.60
CA ASN A 25 -0.94 -2.86 34.51
C ASN A 25 -1.42 -2.30 33.14
N LYS A 26 -2.36 -1.35 33.13
CA LYS A 26 -2.85 -0.66 31.92
C LYS A 26 -1.77 0.27 31.35
N ALA A 27 -0.99 0.93 32.21
CA ALA A 27 0.15 1.77 31.82
C ALA A 27 1.32 0.94 31.25
N PHE A 28 1.63 -0.23 31.84
CA PHE A 28 2.63 -1.14 31.26
C PHE A 28 2.16 -1.77 29.94
N GLY A 29 0.89 -2.17 29.84
CA GLY A 29 0.30 -2.59 28.57
C GLY A 29 0.32 -1.49 27.51
N TYR A 30 0.17 -0.24 27.93
CA TYR A 30 0.28 0.93 27.06
C TYR A 30 1.73 1.13 26.56
N MET A 31 2.72 1.09 27.46
CA MET A 31 4.12 1.30 27.07
C MET A 31 4.72 0.15 26.26
N LEU A 32 4.30 -1.09 26.52
CA LEU A 32 4.93 -2.29 25.96
C LEU A 32 4.16 -2.93 24.80
N GLY A 33 2.87 -2.62 24.63
CA GLY A 33 1.99 -3.29 23.65
C GLY A 33 1.22 -2.38 22.69
N THR A 34 1.31 -1.05 22.83
CA THR A 34 0.53 -0.10 22.01
C THR A 34 0.82 -0.23 20.53
N THR A 35 2.08 -0.26 20.11
CA THR A 35 2.42 -0.30 18.69
C THR A 35 1.83 -1.52 17.98
N GLN A 36 1.89 -2.70 18.59
CA GLN A 36 1.31 -3.91 18.01
C GLN A 36 -0.22 -3.85 17.98
N ALA A 37 -0.85 -3.38 19.06
CA ALA A 37 -2.29 -3.22 19.13
C ALA A 37 -2.80 -2.15 18.15
N ASP A 38 -2.05 -1.07 17.96
CA ASP A 38 -2.33 0.02 17.01
C ASP A 38 -2.24 -0.48 15.57
N GLN A 39 -1.21 -1.27 15.25
CA GLN A 39 -1.10 -1.92 13.95
C GLN A 39 -2.29 -2.86 13.68
N GLN A 40 -2.72 -3.64 14.67
CA GLN A 40 -3.89 -4.52 14.51
C GLN A 40 -5.19 -3.73 14.29
N VAL A 41 -5.39 -2.63 15.03
CA VAL A 41 -6.54 -1.73 14.82
C VAL A 41 -6.47 -1.10 13.43
N SER A 42 -5.31 -0.59 13.01
CA SER A 42 -5.12 -0.02 11.68
C SER A 42 -5.44 -1.03 10.59
N ARG A 43 -5.04 -2.30 10.75
CA ARG A 43 -5.39 -3.38 9.80
C ARG A 43 -6.88 -3.58 9.70
N VAL A 44 -7.59 -3.69 10.83
CA VAL A 44 -9.05 -3.82 10.85
C VAL A 44 -9.72 -2.65 10.12
N LEU A 45 -9.27 -1.42 10.39
CA LEU A 45 -9.80 -0.21 9.75
C LEU A 45 -9.49 -0.17 8.24
N SER A 46 -8.37 -0.74 7.82
CA SER A 46 -8.02 -0.95 6.41
C SER A 46 -8.68 -2.19 5.79
N SER A 47 -9.63 -2.83 6.48
CA SER A 47 -10.31 -4.05 6.05
C SER A 47 -9.37 -5.25 5.84
N TRP A 48 -8.24 -5.29 6.55
CA TRP A 48 -7.30 -6.40 6.56
C TRP A 48 -7.50 -7.31 7.78
N GLU A 49 -7.14 -8.58 7.62
CA GLU A 49 -7.12 -9.50 8.76
C GLU A 49 -6.08 -9.03 9.80
N PRO A 50 -6.42 -8.92 11.09
CA PRO A 50 -5.52 -8.36 12.10
C PRO A 50 -4.21 -9.15 12.25
N LYS A 51 -4.30 -10.47 12.04
CA LYS A 51 -3.18 -11.41 12.19
C LYS A 51 -2.34 -11.55 10.93
N GLU A 52 -2.98 -11.45 9.77
CA GLU A 52 -2.25 -11.44 8.52
C GLU A 52 -1.53 -10.10 8.39
N GLY A 53 -0.31 -10.14 7.88
CA GLY A 53 0.43 -8.93 7.58
C GLY A 53 -0.26 -8.11 6.49
N ALA A 54 0.16 -6.86 6.36
CA ALA A 54 -0.13 -6.06 5.17
C ALA A 54 0.34 -6.80 3.92
N ARG A 55 -0.57 -7.17 3.01
CA ARG A 55 -0.21 -7.68 1.69
C ARG A 55 -0.21 -6.50 0.74
N LEU A 56 0.97 -5.89 0.58
CA LEU A 56 1.14 -4.78 -0.34
C LEU A 56 1.41 -5.32 -1.75
N PRO A 57 0.83 -4.71 -2.79
CA PRO A 57 1.21 -4.99 -4.17
C PRO A 57 2.71 -4.76 -4.35
N SER A 58 3.38 -5.67 -5.06
CA SER A 58 4.82 -5.56 -5.30
C SER A 58 5.16 -5.83 -6.76
N LEU A 59 6.07 -5.03 -7.30
CA LEU A 59 6.64 -5.26 -8.63
C LEU A 59 7.50 -6.51 -8.69
N SER A 60 7.96 -7.04 -7.54
CA SER A 60 8.69 -8.32 -7.47
C SER A 60 7.89 -9.51 -8.01
N ALA A 61 6.57 -9.39 -8.11
CA ALA A 61 5.72 -10.38 -8.77
C ALA A 61 5.97 -10.48 -10.29
N LEU A 62 6.60 -9.47 -10.90
CA LEU A 62 6.91 -9.44 -12.31
C LEU A 62 8.30 -10.02 -12.56
N GLU A 63 8.40 -10.96 -13.50
CA GLU A 63 9.69 -11.53 -13.91
C GLU A 63 10.38 -10.66 -14.97
N ASN A 64 11.70 -10.83 -15.15
CA ASN A 64 12.39 -10.22 -16.28
C ASN A 64 11.98 -10.91 -17.59
N PRO A 65 11.77 -10.17 -18.71
CA PRO A 65 12.10 -8.75 -18.91
C PRO A 65 10.97 -7.76 -18.54
N ILE A 66 9.83 -8.23 -18.05
CA ILE A 66 8.64 -7.42 -17.74
C ILE A 66 8.94 -6.43 -16.62
N LEU A 67 9.62 -6.86 -15.55
CA LEU A 67 10.05 -5.99 -14.46
C LEU A 67 10.82 -4.77 -14.96
N GLY A 68 11.77 -4.98 -15.88
CA GLY A 68 12.54 -3.88 -16.47
C GLY A 68 11.68 -2.88 -17.26
N ARG A 69 10.58 -3.31 -17.88
CA ARG A 69 9.62 -2.43 -18.55
C ARG A 69 8.75 -1.66 -17.54
N ALA A 70 8.27 -2.35 -16.50
CA ALA A 70 7.56 -1.74 -15.37
C ALA A 70 8.39 -0.63 -14.70
N MET A 71 9.68 -0.87 -14.45
CA MET A 71 10.60 0.11 -13.87
C MET A 71 10.82 1.33 -14.77
N LYS A 72 10.86 1.14 -16.10
CA LYS A 72 10.92 2.28 -17.04
C LYS A 72 9.66 3.14 -16.99
N MET A 73 8.50 2.53 -16.75
CA MET A 73 7.24 3.23 -16.59
C MET A 73 7.15 3.94 -15.23
N LYS A 74 7.61 3.31 -14.14
CA LYS A 74 7.81 3.94 -12.80
C LYS A 74 8.56 5.26 -12.92
N ALA A 75 9.70 5.23 -13.63
CA ALA A 75 10.54 6.41 -13.81
C ALA A 75 9.84 7.58 -14.53
N VAL A 76 8.82 7.32 -15.36
CA VAL A 76 8.03 8.39 -16.00
C VAL A 76 6.93 8.89 -15.07
N LEU A 77 6.19 7.98 -14.45
CA LEU A 77 5.07 8.30 -13.57
C LEU A 77 5.50 9.11 -12.35
N PHE A 78 6.66 8.78 -11.77
CA PHE A 78 7.17 9.38 -10.54
C PHE A 78 8.35 10.32 -10.77
N ALA A 79 8.63 10.73 -12.02
CA ALA A 79 9.74 11.62 -12.35
C ALA A 79 9.79 12.86 -11.43
N SER A 80 8.65 13.50 -11.20
CA SER A 80 8.54 14.70 -10.35
C SER A 80 8.73 14.45 -8.84
N THR A 81 8.97 13.21 -8.42
CA THR A 81 9.03 12.81 -7.01
C THR A 81 10.24 11.95 -6.66
N VAL A 82 11.05 11.54 -7.64
CA VAL A 82 12.26 10.72 -7.42
C VAL A 82 13.52 11.33 -8.03
N THR A 83 13.42 12.49 -8.68
CA THR A 83 14.55 13.13 -9.37
C THR A 83 14.91 14.50 -8.80
N PHE A 84 14.55 14.80 -7.54
CA PHE A 84 15.02 16.00 -6.88
C PHE A 84 16.53 15.90 -6.59
N SER A 85 17.22 17.03 -6.72
CA SER A 85 18.64 17.14 -6.36
C SER A 85 18.88 16.91 -4.87
N ASP A 86 17.93 17.34 -4.04
CA ASP A 86 17.89 17.00 -2.62
C ASP A 86 17.21 15.63 -2.45
N GLN A 87 18.01 14.64 -2.11
CA GLN A 87 17.55 13.25 -1.94
C GLN A 87 16.54 13.09 -0.80
N SER A 88 16.54 13.99 0.20
CA SER A 88 15.59 13.93 1.32
C SER A 88 14.15 14.25 0.91
N LEU A 89 13.97 14.88 -0.26
CA LEU A 89 12.66 15.19 -0.84
C LEU A 89 12.15 14.10 -1.78
N ASN A 90 12.97 13.10 -2.11
CA ASN A 90 12.57 12.02 -2.99
C ASN A 90 11.75 10.97 -2.22
N LEU A 91 10.78 10.38 -2.92
CA LEU A 91 10.10 9.19 -2.43
C LEU A 91 11.11 8.05 -2.28
N ASP A 92 10.97 7.32 -1.17
CA ASP A 92 11.69 6.07 -0.95
C ASP A 92 11.39 5.06 -2.07
N GLU A 93 12.39 4.27 -2.45
CA GLU A 93 12.31 3.39 -3.61
C GLU A 93 11.27 2.28 -3.44
N ASP A 94 11.18 1.70 -2.25
CA ASP A 94 10.23 0.64 -1.90
C ASP A 94 8.81 1.21 -1.89
N VAL A 95 8.64 2.43 -1.38
CA VAL A 95 7.34 3.13 -1.41
C VAL A 95 6.91 3.38 -2.85
N ALA A 96 7.80 3.87 -3.70
CA ALA A 96 7.50 4.11 -5.11
C ALA A 96 7.16 2.81 -5.86
N ASP A 97 7.79 1.68 -5.51
CA ASP A 97 7.47 0.37 -6.08
C ASP A 97 6.06 -0.08 -5.72
N VAL A 98 5.68 0.02 -4.44
CA VAL A 98 4.32 -0.32 -3.98
C VAL A 98 3.29 0.58 -4.65
N LEU A 99 3.56 1.89 -4.77
CA LEU A 99 2.65 2.80 -5.44
C LEU A 99 2.46 2.43 -6.91
N VAL A 100 3.53 2.19 -7.67
CA VAL A 100 3.42 1.79 -9.09
C VAL A 100 2.70 0.46 -9.25
N ALA A 101 3.02 -0.53 -8.41
CA ALA A 101 2.33 -1.83 -8.43
C ALA A 101 0.83 -1.65 -8.18
N THR A 102 0.45 -0.76 -7.26
CA THR A 102 -0.94 -0.41 -6.97
C THR A 102 -1.63 0.26 -8.17
N LEU A 103 -0.94 1.17 -8.87
CA LEU A 103 -1.46 1.80 -10.09
C LEU A 103 -1.72 0.74 -11.18
N PHE A 104 -0.81 -0.21 -11.39
CA PHE A 104 -1.00 -1.29 -12.37
C PHE A 104 -2.16 -2.21 -11.98
N LEU A 105 -2.21 -2.63 -10.72
CA LEU A 105 -3.25 -3.50 -10.19
C LEU A 105 -4.66 -2.94 -10.41
N HIS A 106 -4.84 -1.63 -10.19
CA HIS A 106 -6.15 -0.97 -10.30
C HIS A 106 -6.42 -0.33 -11.66
N TYR A 107 -5.47 -0.37 -12.60
CA TYR A 107 -5.67 0.18 -13.94
C TYR A 107 -6.92 -0.40 -14.66
N PRO A 108 -7.16 -1.74 -14.67
CA PRO A 108 -8.35 -2.30 -15.30
C PRO A 108 -9.66 -1.83 -14.64
N ASP A 109 -9.65 -1.66 -13.32
CA ASP A 109 -10.81 -1.20 -12.55
C ASP A 109 -11.13 0.26 -12.92
N MET A 110 -10.10 1.11 -12.99
CA MET A 110 -10.25 2.52 -13.37
C MET A 110 -10.72 2.70 -14.82
N LEU A 111 -10.30 1.84 -15.76
CA LEU A 111 -10.84 1.82 -17.12
C LEU A 111 -12.35 1.55 -17.14
N ARG A 112 -12.84 0.68 -16.24
CA ARG A 112 -14.27 0.36 -16.13
C ARG A 112 -15.06 1.47 -15.45
N PHE A 113 -14.48 2.13 -14.45
CA PHE A 113 -15.17 3.16 -13.67
C PHE A 113 -15.16 4.53 -14.36
N CYS A 114 -14.02 4.97 -14.88
CA CYS A 114 -13.86 6.28 -15.51
C CYS A 114 -12.61 6.30 -16.41
N ASP A 115 -12.81 5.98 -17.69
CA ASP A 115 -11.79 5.94 -18.73
C ASP A 115 -11.14 7.31 -19.05
N SER A 116 -11.82 8.40 -18.71
CA SER A 116 -11.41 9.78 -18.89
C SER A 116 -10.78 10.39 -17.63
N SER A 117 -10.63 9.59 -16.56
CA SER A 117 -10.01 10.07 -15.33
C SER A 117 -8.56 10.51 -15.56
N PRO A 118 -8.07 11.53 -14.83
CA PRO A 118 -6.67 11.96 -14.91
C PRO A 118 -5.67 10.82 -14.70
N PHE A 119 -6.04 9.84 -13.86
CA PHE A 119 -5.26 8.62 -13.65
C PHE A 119 -5.09 7.82 -14.96
N VAL A 120 -6.19 7.50 -15.66
CA VAL A 120 -6.13 6.74 -16.93
C VAL A 120 -5.35 7.51 -17.99
N VAL A 121 -5.56 8.83 -18.06
CA VAL A 121 -4.82 9.72 -18.98
C VAL A 121 -3.31 9.64 -18.70
N LYS A 122 -2.89 9.79 -17.44
CA LYS A 122 -1.46 9.72 -17.06
C LYS A 122 -0.85 8.35 -17.33
N MET A 123 -1.60 7.28 -17.07
CA MET A 123 -1.18 5.92 -17.38
C MET A 123 -0.94 5.72 -18.88
N ARG A 124 -1.85 6.22 -19.73
CA ARG A 124 -1.70 6.16 -21.20
C ARG A 124 -0.53 7.02 -21.71
N GLU A 125 -0.34 8.21 -21.16
CA GLU A 125 0.82 9.06 -21.48
C GLU A 125 2.14 8.34 -21.17
N ALA A 126 2.24 7.70 -20.00
CA ALA A 126 3.42 6.94 -19.60
C ALA A 126 3.64 5.69 -20.47
N MET A 127 2.57 5.00 -20.86
CA MET A 127 2.63 3.88 -21.82
C MET A 127 3.20 4.32 -23.17
N VAL A 128 2.68 5.42 -23.73
CA VAL A 128 3.16 6.00 -25.00
C VAL A 128 4.64 6.38 -24.89
N ALA A 129 5.03 7.06 -23.81
CA ALA A 129 6.41 7.49 -23.60
C ALA A 129 7.43 6.34 -23.52
N ARG A 130 6.98 5.11 -23.20
CA ARG A 130 7.83 3.92 -23.08
C ARG A 130 7.55 2.85 -24.12
N SER A 131 6.66 3.10 -25.07
CA SER A 131 6.21 2.11 -26.07
C SER A 131 5.73 0.81 -25.41
N ILE A 132 4.91 0.96 -24.37
CA ILE A 132 4.24 -0.14 -23.65
C ILE A 132 2.79 -0.17 -24.12
N GLY A 133 2.30 -1.36 -24.50
CA GLY A 133 0.89 -1.54 -24.88
C GLY A 133 -0.05 -1.59 -23.68
N GLU A 134 -1.30 -1.16 -23.87
CA GLU A 134 -2.34 -1.26 -22.83
C GLU A 134 -2.56 -2.73 -22.41
N SER A 135 -2.49 -3.66 -23.36
CA SER A 135 -2.57 -5.11 -23.10
C SER A 135 -1.44 -5.65 -22.23
N GLU A 136 -0.23 -5.07 -22.29
CA GLU A 136 0.88 -5.46 -21.42
C GLU A 136 0.55 -5.08 -19.98
N VAL A 137 0.08 -3.85 -19.74
CA VAL A 137 -0.26 -3.39 -18.39
C VAL A 137 -1.43 -4.17 -17.81
N LEU A 138 -2.42 -4.53 -18.65
CA LEU A 138 -3.49 -5.45 -18.24
C LEU A 138 -2.94 -6.82 -17.85
N ALA A 139 -1.96 -7.37 -18.57
CA ALA A 139 -1.31 -8.61 -18.17
C ALA A 139 -0.58 -8.46 -16.84
N TRP A 140 0.15 -7.36 -16.62
CA TRP A 140 0.87 -7.10 -15.36
C TRP A 140 -0.08 -7.00 -14.17
N SER A 141 -1.24 -6.36 -14.36
CA SER A 141 -2.28 -6.26 -13.33
C SER A 141 -2.81 -7.62 -12.87
N SER A 142 -2.78 -8.63 -13.74
CA SER A 142 -3.20 -10.00 -13.39
C SER A 142 -2.13 -10.78 -12.65
N THR A 143 -0.86 -10.43 -12.87
CA THR A 143 0.29 -11.02 -12.18
C THR A 143 0.49 -10.43 -10.79
N ILE A 144 0.27 -9.12 -10.64
CA ILE A 144 0.36 -8.44 -9.35
C ILE A 144 -0.85 -8.86 -8.50
N GLY A 145 -0.58 -9.53 -7.38
CA GLY A 145 -1.61 -9.97 -6.45
C GLY A 145 -2.27 -8.81 -5.70
N ARG A 146 -3.52 -9.00 -5.29
CA ARG A 146 -4.21 -8.19 -4.27
C ARG A 146 -3.81 -8.61 -2.86
#